data_AF-A0A259HF61-F1
#
_entry.id   AF-A0A259HF61-F1
#
_cell.length_a   1.000
_cell.length_b   1.000
_cell.length_c   1.000
_cell.angle_alpha   90.00
_cell.angle_beta   90.00
_cell.angle_gamma   90.00
#
_symmetry.space_group_name_H-M   'P 1'
#
loop_
_entity.id
_entity.type
_entity.pdbx_description
1 polymer ?
#
loop_
_entity_poly.entity_id
_entity_poly.type
_entity_poly.pdbx_seq_one_letter_code
_entity_poly.pdbx_strand_id
1 'polypeptide(L)'
;MDETGNTALARAFLLHDAHEAYVNDITTPVSQALQRRTGLKLAALMPGAAEQARRTGQGLARDALMELKRDLDRAIFGAAGLEWPLPPEMAVEVLHWDLRMLQVERAHLLSATPHPWAPSVECIAPARLRSRIRLWPWPDAADEYRARLTTLIPHIAARAA
;
A
#
# COMPACT_ATOMS: atom_id res chain seq x y z
N MET A 1 17.51 -4.97 0.39
CA MET A 1 18.76 -5.07 1.18
C MET A 1 19.89 -4.28 0.54
N ASP A 2 20.06 -4.35 -0.78
CA ASP A 2 21.18 -3.73 -1.50
C ASP A 2 21.39 -2.22 -1.27
N GLU A 3 20.33 -1.44 -1.13
CA GLU A 3 20.46 0.03 -0.96
C GLU A 3 20.50 0.45 0.52
N THR A 4 19.65 -0.14 1.38
CA THR A 4 19.50 0.29 2.79
C THR A 4 20.27 -0.55 3.80
N GLY A 5 20.60 -1.80 3.48
CA GLY A 5 21.11 -2.78 4.44
C GLY A 5 20.16 -3.12 5.61
N ASN A 6 18.96 -2.54 5.65
CA ASN A 6 18.06 -2.62 6.81
C ASN A 6 17.08 -3.80 6.66
N THR A 7 17.33 -4.85 7.45
CA THR A 7 16.49 -6.07 7.44
C THR A 7 15.11 -5.84 8.06
N ALA A 8 15.00 -5.00 9.09
CA ALA A 8 13.70 -4.70 9.72
C ALA A 8 12.78 -3.95 8.75
N LEU A 9 13.31 -2.96 8.03
CA LEU A 9 12.59 -2.26 6.96
C LEU A 9 12.20 -3.21 5.83
N ALA A 10 13.09 -4.10 5.40
CA ALA A 10 12.77 -5.08 4.35
C ALA A 10 11.62 -6.01 4.76
N ARG A 11 11.54 -6.42 6.03
CA ARG A 11 10.42 -7.22 6.57
C ARG A 11 9.11 -6.45 6.57
N ALA A 12 9.12 -5.22 7.08
CA ALA A 12 7.95 -4.36 7.10
C ALA A 12 7.44 -4.06 5.68
N PHE A 13 8.35 -3.73 4.77
CA PHE A 13 8.04 -3.47 3.37
C PHE A 13 7.52 -4.71 2.64
N LEU A 14 8.02 -5.92 2.93
CA LEU A 14 7.51 -7.15 2.30
C LEU A 14 6.02 -7.38 2.62
N LEU A 15 5.53 -6.91 3.77
CA LEU A 15 4.16 -7.12 4.23
C LEU A 15 3.24 -5.90 4.06
N HIS A 16 3.74 -4.76 3.59
CA HIS A 16 2.97 -3.51 3.62
C HIS A 16 1.64 -3.56 2.84
N ASP A 17 1.63 -4.28 1.70
CA ASP A 17 0.43 -4.51 0.88
C ASP A 17 -0.13 -5.94 1.03
N ALA A 18 0.29 -6.70 2.05
CA ALA A 18 -0.21 -8.06 2.22
C ALA A 18 -1.73 -8.12 2.51
N HIS A 19 -2.32 -7.02 3.01
CA HIS A 19 -3.76 -6.91 3.18
C HIS A 19 -4.53 -6.99 1.85
N GLU A 20 -3.90 -6.63 0.72
CA GLU A 20 -4.53 -6.64 -0.61
C GLU A 20 -4.90 -8.06 -1.07
N ALA A 21 -4.29 -9.11 -0.52
CA ALA A 21 -4.72 -10.48 -0.77
C ALA A 21 -6.20 -10.75 -0.36
N TYR A 22 -6.76 -9.92 0.53
CA TYR A 22 -8.12 -10.07 1.05
C TYR A 22 -9.09 -9.00 0.56
N VAL A 23 -8.60 -7.81 0.23
CA VAL A 23 -9.44 -6.67 -0.21
C VAL A 23 -9.23 -6.26 -1.66
N ASN A 24 -8.28 -6.91 -2.36
CA ASN A 24 -7.72 -6.51 -3.65
C ASN A 24 -7.03 -5.14 -3.61
N ASP A 25 -6.33 -4.81 -4.70
CA ASP A 25 -5.80 -3.47 -4.91
C ASP A 25 -6.95 -2.47 -5.09
N ILE A 26 -6.96 -1.45 -4.24
CA ILE A 26 -7.83 -0.28 -4.37
C ILE A 26 -6.94 0.91 -4.65
N THR A 27 -6.72 1.16 -5.93
CA THR A 27 -5.91 2.30 -6.37
C THR A 27 -6.36 3.62 -5.73
N THR A 28 -5.39 4.50 -5.48
CA THR A 28 -5.64 5.82 -4.87
C THR A 28 -6.79 6.60 -5.54
N PRO A 29 -6.89 6.69 -6.89
CA PRO A 29 -8.00 7.38 -7.54
C PRO A 29 -9.37 6.75 -7.27
N VAL A 30 -9.45 5.41 -7.15
CA VAL A 30 -10.71 4.71 -6.83
C VAL A 30 -11.13 5.00 -5.39
N SER A 31 -10.19 4.94 -4.43
CA SER A 31 -10.46 5.31 -3.03
C SER A 31 -10.97 6.75 -2.91
N GLN A 32 -10.31 7.70 -3.57
CA GLN A 32 -10.73 9.11 -3.59
C GLN A 32 -12.12 9.30 -4.22
N ALA A 33 -12.42 8.56 -5.30
CA ALA A 33 -13.72 8.60 -5.94
C ALA A 33 -14.82 8.06 -5.01
N LEU A 34 -14.58 6.95 -4.30
CA LEU A 34 -15.51 6.39 -3.31
C LEU A 34 -15.79 7.40 -2.19
N GLN A 35 -14.75 8.00 -1.61
CA GLN A 35 -14.88 9.04 -0.59
C GLN A 35 -15.77 10.19 -1.08
N ARG A 36 -15.49 10.71 -2.28
CA ARG A 36 -16.28 11.79 -2.89
C ARG A 36 -17.74 11.38 -3.09
N ARG A 37 -18.00 10.17 -3.59
CA ARG A 37 -19.36 9.67 -3.84
C ARG A 37 -20.15 9.50 -2.55
N THR A 38 -19.53 8.97 -1.49
CA THR A 38 -20.16 8.85 -0.17
C THR A 38 -20.54 10.21 0.40
N GLY A 39 -19.64 11.19 0.32
CA GLY A 39 -19.95 12.58 0.71
C GLY A 39 -21.14 13.16 -0.04
N LEU A 40 -21.19 13.01 -1.36
CA LEU A 40 -22.30 13.52 -2.17
C LEU A 40 -23.63 12.83 -1.83
N LYS A 41 -23.62 11.52 -1.58
CA LYS A 41 -24.82 10.78 -1.18
C LYS A 41 -25.34 11.23 0.18
N LEU A 42 -24.47 11.43 1.16
CA LEU A 42 -24.88 11.91 2.48
C LEU A 42 -25.41 13.34 2.42
N ALA A 43 -24.77 14.22 1.64
CA ALA A 43 -25.25 15.59 1.41
C ALA A 43 -26.66 15.64 0.81
N ALA A 44 -26.98 14.72 -0.12
CA ALA A 44 -28.31 14.63 -0.74
C ALA A 44 -29.40 14.20 0.27
N LEU A 45 -29.04 13.42 1.29
CA LEU A 45 -29.96 13.01 2.36
C LEU A 45 -30.16 14.12 3.41
N MET A 46 -29.26 15.11 3.47
CA MET A 46 -29.29 16.20 4.45
C MET A 46 -29.13 17.58 3.80
N PRO A 47 -30.12 18.06 3.00
CA PRO A 47 -29.97 19.31 2.24
C PRO A 47 -29.68 20.55 3.10
N GLY A 48 -30.26 20.63 4.30
CA GLY A 48 -30.05 21.74 5.24
C GLY A 48 -28.65 21.78 5.89
N ALA A 49 -27.84 20.73 5.70
CA ALA A 49 -26.47 20.62 6.20
C ALA A 49 -25.52 20.06 5.14
N ALA A 50 -25.82 20.28 3.85
CA ALA A 50 -25.20 19.57 2.74
C ALA A 50 -23.66 19.60 2.74
N GLU A 51 -23.04 20.75 3.01
CA GLU A 51 -21.58 20.86 3.03
C GLU A 51 -20.95 20.12 4.21
N GLN A 52 -21.58 20.17 5.38
CA GLN A 52 -21.11 19.41 6.55
C GLN A 52 -21.27 17.90 6.31
N ALA A 53 -22.43 17.48 5.83
CA ALA A 53 -22.71 16.10 5.45
C ALA A 53 -21.74 15.59 4.37
N ARG A 54 -21.38 16.42 3.39
CA ARG A 54 -20.39 16.07 2.36
C ARG A 54 -19.02 15.76 2.96
N ARG A 55 -18.52 16.64 3.83
CA ARG A 55 -17.21 16.46 4.51
C ARG A 55 -17.23 15.24 5.43
N THR A 56 -18.30 15.06 6.21
CA THR A 56 -18.48 13.90 7.07
C THR A 56 -18.51 12.60 6.26
N GLY A 57 -19.27 12.53 5.17
CA GLY A 57 -19.34 11.32 4.35
C GLY A 57 -18.01 10.97 3.66
N GLN A 58 -17.24 11.99 3.25
CA GLN A 58 -15.86 11.80 2.76
C GLN A 58 -14.95 11.23 3.85
N GLY A 59 -14.98 11.81 5.04
CA GLY A 59 -14.20 11.35 6.20
C GLY A 59 -14.54 9.92 6.59
N LEU A 60 -15.83 9.61 6.75
CA LEU A 60 -16.29 8.26 7.11
C LEU A 60 -15.84 7.20 6.11
N ALA A 61 -15.94 7.47 4.81
CA ALA A 61 -15.48 6.53 3.79
C ALA A 61 -13.95 6.31 3.83
N ARG A 62 -13.18 7.38 4.06
CA ARG A 62 -11.73 7.30 4.22
C ARG A 62 -11.37 6.48 5.45
N ASP A 63 -11.99 6.79 6.58
CA ASP A 63 -11.68 6.18 7.88
C ASP A 63 -12.08 4.70 7.87
N ALA A 64 -13.25 4.35 7.31
CA ALA A 64 -13.67 2.96 7.17
C ALA A 64 -12.71 2.12 6.29
N LEU A 65 -12.22 2.67 5.17
CA LEU A 65 -11.23 1.99 4.33
C LEU A 65 -9.89 1.84 5.07
N MET A 66 -9.46 2.86 5.81
CA MET A 66 -8.24 2.83 6.60
C MET A 66 -8.31 1.80 7.74
N GLU A 67 -9.43 1.75 8.46
CA GLU A 67 -9.67 0.79 9.54
C GLU A 67 -9.70 -0.65 9.02
N LEU A 68 -10.36 -0.89 7.89
CA LEU A 68 -10.39 -2.20 7.24
C LEU A 68 -8.97 -2.72 6.91
N LYS A 69 -8.14 -1.87 6.29
CA LYS A 69 -6.75 -2.20 5.99
C LYS A 69 -5.94 -2.44 7.27
N ARG A 70 -6.08 -1.54 8.25
CA ARG A 70 -5.36 -1.61 9.53
C ARG A 70 -5.67 -2.88 10.33
N ASP A 71 -6.90 -3.37 10.28
CA ASP A 71 -7.30 -4.61 10.96
C ASP A 71 -6.63 -5.85 10.33
N LEU A 72 -6.55 -5.87 9.01
CA LEU A 72 -5.84 -6.92 8.27
C LEU A 72 -4.33 -6.84 8.53
N ASP A 73 -3.73 -5.66 8.44
CA ASP A 73 -2.31 -5.46 8.71
C ASP A 73 -1.95 -5.90 10.13
N ARG A 74 -2.78 -5.57 11.13
CA ARG A 74 -2.59 -6.03 12.51
C ARG A 74 -2.55 -7.55 12.60
N ALA A 75 -3.46 -8.25 11.93
CA ALA A 75 -3.50 -9.71 11.93
C ALA A 75 -2.29 -10.31 11.20
N ILE A 76 -1.92 -9.73 10.04
CA ILE A 76 -0.81 -10.19 9.21
C ILE A 76 0.54 -9.99 9.92
N PHE A 77 0.80 -8.79 10.42
CA PHE A 77 2.03 -8.49 11.16
C PHE A 77 2.12 -9.31 12.44
N GLY A 78 1.00 -9.46 13.18
CA GLY A 78 0.95 -10.33 14.35
C GLY A 78 1.24 -11.80 14.02
N ALA A 79 0.70 -12.33 12.93
CA ALA A 79 1.00 -13.69 12.46
C ALA A 79 2.47 -13.86 12.04
N ALA A 80 3.09 -12.80 11.53
CA ALA A 80 4.50 -12.72 11.16
C ALA A 80 5.43 -12.35 12.34
N GLY A 81 4.92 -12.26 13.57
CA GLY A 81 5.71 -11.91 14.74
C GLY A 81 6.37 -10.53 14.66
N LEU A 82 5.81 -9.61 13.88
CA LEU A 82 6.29 -8.24 13.73
C LEU A 82 5.44 -7.27 14.56
N GLU A 83 6.04 -6.14 14.92
CA GLU A 83 5.35 -5.08 15.65
C GLU A 83 4.29 -4.40 14.78
N TRP A 84 3.11 -4.13 15.35
CA TRP A 84 2.05 -3.35 14.74
C TRP A 84 1.29 -2.52 15.79
N PRO A 85 1.01 -1.22 15.54
CA PRO A 85 1.39 -0.44 14.37
C PRO A 85 2.91 -0.31 14.23
N LEU A 86 3.38 -0.12 13.01
CA LEU A 86 4.80 0.17 12.79
C LEU A 86 5.23 1.43 13.58
N PRO A 87 6.46 1.47 14.10
CA PRO A 87 7.04 2.71 14.61
C PRO A 87 6.92 3.83 13.56
N PRO A 88 6.58 5.08 13.95
CA PRO A 88 6.29 6.15 12.99
C PRO A 88 7.39 6.38 11.95
N GLU A 89 8.66 6.29 12.35
CA GLU A 89 9.81 6.39 11.47
C GLU A 89 9.88 5.23 10.45
N MET A 90 9.53 4.02 10.86
CA MET A 90 9.47 2.85 9.98
C MET A 90 8.32 3.00 8.97
N ALA A 91 7.16 3.51 9.41
CA ALA A 91 6.02 3.76 8.53
C ALA A 91 6.34 4.82 7.46
N VAL A 92 7.08 5.87 7.82
CA VAL A 92 7.56 6.89 6.87
C VAL A 92 8.53 6.27 5.87
N GLU A 93 9.46 5.42 6.32
CA GLU A 93 10.41 4.75 5.42
C GLU A 93 9.72 3.75 4.47
N VAL A 94 8.74 2.99 4.96
CA VAL A 94 7.93 2.09 4.12
C VAL A 94 7.19 2.87 3.04
N LEU A 95 6.51 3.96 3.42
CA LEU A 95 5.83 4.84 2.46
C LEU A 95 6.80 5.47 1.46
N HIS A 96 7.99 5.88 1.93
CA HIS A 96 9.02 6.42 1.07
C HIS A 96 9.43 5.38 0.01
N TRP A 97 9.70 4.14 0.42
CA TRP A 97 10.07 3.07 -0.50
C TRP A 97 8.97 2.66 -1.46
N ASP A 98 7.72 2.63 -1.01
CA ASP A 98 6.55 2.36 -1.86
C ASP A 98 6.46 3.39 -3.00
N LEU A 99 6.50 4.69 -2.66
CA LEU A 99 6.49 5.77 -3.65
C LEU A 99 7.67 5.70 -4.63
N ARG A 100 8.86 5.30 -4.16
CA ARG A 100 10.05 5.11 -5.02
C ARG A 100 9.87 3.96 -6.00
N MET A 101 9.22 2.87 -5.57
CA MET A 101 8.89 1.72 -6.41
C MET A 101 7.81 2.08 -7.43
N LEU A 102 6.73 2.74 -6.99
CA LEU A 102 5.67 3.23 -7.85
C LEU A 102 6.18 4.14 -8.97
N GLN A 103 7.15 5.02 -8.66
CA GLN A 103 7.77 5.88 -9.67
C GLN A 103 8.52 5.07 -10.74
N VAL A 104 9.18 3.98 -10.34
CA VAL A 104 9.88 3.10 -11.28
C VAL A 104 8.89 2.30 -12.13
N GLU A 105 7.83 1.77 -11.52
CA GLU A 105 6.76 1.07 -12.23
C GLU A 105 6.10 1.97 -13.26
N ARG A 106 5.78 3.21 -12.88
CA ARG A 106 5.26 4.22 -13.80
C ARG A 106 6.18 4.45 -14.99
N ALA A 107 7.49 4.58 -14.76
CA ALA A 107 8.46 4.81 -15.81
C ALA A 107 8.69 3.59 -16.74
N HIS A 108 8.57 2.37 -16.20
CA HIS A 108 8.92 1.15 -16.91
C HIS A 108 7.74 0.42 -17.55
N LEU A 109 6.55 0.50 -16.95
CA LEU A 109 5.40 -0.34 -17.26
C LEU A 109 4.21 0.45 -17.80
N LEU A 110 4.09 1.72 -17.45
CA LEU A 110 2.93 2.54 -17.84
C LEU A 110 3.26 3.44 -19.04
N SER A 111 2.22 3.81 -19.77
CA SER A 111 2.31 4.84 -20.80
C SER A 111 2.35 6.23 -20.17
N ALA A 112 2.86 7.21 -20.92
CA ALA A 112 2.81 8.60 -20.50
C ALA A 112 1.35 9.04 -20.29
N THR A 113 1.08 9.66 -19.14
CA THR A 113 -0.24 10.21 -18.81
C THR A 113 -0.32 11.69 -19.18
N PRO A 114 -1.48 12.19 -19.64
CA PRO A 114 -1.64 13.61 -20.00
C PRO A 114 -1.69 14.54 -18.78
N HIS A 115 -1.89 13.99 -17.58
CA HIS A 115 -1.91 14.72 -16.33
C HIS A 115 -0.80 14.22 -15.41
N PRO A 116 -0.19 15.15 -14.62
CA PRO A 116 0.75 14.75 -13.58
C PRO A 116 0.03 13.94 -12.51
N TRP A 117 0.78 13.04 -11.88
CA TRP A 117 0.38 12.31 -10.70
C TRP A 117 0.49 13.22 -9.46
N ALA A 118 0.19 12.67 -8.28
CA ALA A 118 0.37 13.40 -7.04
C ALA A 118 1.83 13.89 -6.91
N PRO A 119 2.07 15.10 -6.35
CA PRO A 119 3.42 15.64 -6.19
C PRO A 119 4.39 14.71 -5.44
N SER A 120 3.87 13.90 -4.50
CA SER A 120 4.64 12.90 -3.77
C SER A 120 5.25 11.82 -4.66
N VAL A 121 4.64 11.52 -5.82
CA VAL A 121 5.17 10.58 -6.82
C VAL A 121 6.03 11.31 -7.85
N GLU A 122 5.62 12.51 -8.26
CA GLU A 122 6.37 13.28 -9.28
C GLU A 122 7.76 13.71 -8.79
N CYS A 123 7.87 14.09 -7.52
CA CYS A 123 9.10 14.66 -6.97
C CYS A 123 10.02 13.62 -6.31
N ILE A 124 9.62 12.34 -6.22
CA ILE A 124 10.42 11.32 -5.55
C ILE A 124 11.45 10.70 -6.50
N ALA A 125 12.67 10.50 -6.00
CA ALA A 125 13.72 9.84 -6.74
C ALA A 125 13.40 8.34 -6.90
N PRO A 126 13.48 7.76 -8.12
CA PRO A 126 13.18 6.33 -8.32
C PRO A 126 14.07 5.41 -7.48
N ALA A 127 13.59 4.21 -7.17
CA ALA A 127 14.41 3.15 -6.59
C ALA A 127 15.54 2.76 -7.55
N ARG A 128 16.74 2.46 -7.01
CA ARG A 128 17.87 2.03 -7.85
C ARG A 128 17.66 0.59 -8.29
N LEU A 129 17.53 0.37 -9.60
CA LEU A 129 17.42 -0.96 -10.16
C LEU A 129 18.71 -1.40 -10.87
N ARG A 130 18.99 -2.70 -10.79
CA ARG A 130 20.08 -3.34 -11.56
C ARG A 130 19.73 -3.51 -13.05
N SER A 131 18.44 -3.59 -13.37
CA SER A 131 17.92 -3.76 -14.73
C SER A 131 16.48 -3.25 -14.83
N ARG A 132 15.92 -3.17 -16.05
CA ARG A 132 14.52 -2.79 -16.27
C ARG A 132 13.58 -3.79 -15.58
N ILE A 133 12.45 -3.31 -15.04
CA ILE A 133 11.42 -4.20 -14.48
C ILE A 133 10.88 -5.09 -15.60
N ARG A 134 10.84 -6.39 -15.33
CA ARG A 134 10.17 -7.40 -16.16
C ARG A 134 8.94 -7.88 -15.41
N LEU A 135 7.80 -7.90 -16.08
CA LEU A 135 6.59 -8.50 -15.54
C LEU A 135 6.77 -10.02 -15.44
N TRP A 136 6.55 -10.56 -14.26
CA TRP A 136 6.56 -11.99 -14.01
C TRP A 136 5.16 -12.59 -14.19
N PRO A 137 5.06 -13.80 -14.76
CA PRO A 137 3.89 -14.65 -14.56
C PRO A 137 3.56 -14.77 -13.07
N TRP A 138 2.27 -14.86 -12.73
CA TRP A 138 1.84 -14.92 -11.34
C TRP A 138 2.47 -16.07 -10.51
N PRO A 139 2.76 -17.28 -11.06
CA PRO A 139 3.40 -18.34 -10.28
C PRO A 139 4.82 -17.95 -9.86
N ASP A 140 5.61 -17.40 -10.79
CA ASP A 140 6.98 -16.97 -10.55
C ASP A 140 7.03 -15.86 -9.48
N ALA A 141 6.08 -14.92 -9.53
CA ALA A 141 5.97 -13.86 -8.52
C ALA A 141 5.59 -14.41 -7.15
N ALA A 142 4.67 -15.38 -7.09
CA ALA A 142 4.27 -16.02 -5.85
C ALA A 142 5.43 -16.82 -5.22
N ASP A 143 6.19 -17.56 -6.02
CA ASP A 143 7.32 -18.36 -5.57
C ASP A 143 8.44 -17.47 -5.01
N GLU A 144 8.79 -16.39 -5.73
CA GLU A 144 9.80 -15.45 -5.24
C GLU A 144 9.33 -14.71 -3.97
N TYR A 145 8.05 -14.31 -3.89
CA TYR A 145 7.48 -13.71 -2.69
C TYR A 145 7.60 -14.66 -1.49
N ARG A 146 7.22 -15.93 -1.65
CA ARG A 146 7.35 -16.97 -0.62
C ARG A 146 8.80 -17.24 -0.22
N ALA A 147 9.72 -17.25 -1.18
CA ALA A 147 11.14 -17.40 -0.92
C ALA A 147 11.68 -16.25 -0.06
N ARG A 148 11.28 -15.00 -0.36
CA ARG A 148 11.64 -13.81 0.43
C ARG A 148 10.98 -13.82 1.80
N LEU A 149 9.73 -14.24 1.88
CA LEU A 149 9.01 -14.39 3.15
C LEU A 149 9.71 -15.39 4.06
N THR A 150 10.08 -16.56 3.54
CA THR A 150 10.84 -17.59 4.28
C THR A 150 12.21 -17.10 4.70
N THR A 151 12.90 -16.36 3.82
CA THR A 151 14.24 -15.83 4.11
C THR A 151 14.20 -14.73 5.18
N LEU A 152 13.27 -13.79 5.06
CA LEU A 152 13.19 -12.63 5.94
C LEU A 152 12.44 -12.93 7.24
N ILE A 153 11.48 -13.85 7.20
CA ILE A 153 10.57 -14.19 8.32
C ILE A 153 10.52 -15.73 8.50
N PRO A 154 11.63 -16.35 8.94
CA PRO A 154 11.82 -17.81 8.88
C PRO A 154 10.84 -18.63 9.72
N HIS A 155 10.27 -18.06 10.79
CA HIS A 155 9.32 -18.78 11.63
C HIS A 155 7.95 -18.99 10.97
N ILE A 156 7.62 -18.26 9.90
CA ILE A 156 6.41 -18.51 9.11
C ILE A 156 6.52 -19.86 8.39
N ALA A 157 7.71 -20.18 7.86
CA ALA A 157 7.94 -21.46 7.18
C ALA A 157 7.80 -22.66 8.12
N ALA A 158 8.20 -22.50 9.39
CA ALA A 158 8.09 -23.55 10.41
C ALA A 158 6.64 -23.90 10.80
N ARG A 159 5.66 -23.03 10.47
CA ARG A 159 4.23 -23.26 10.77
C ARG A 159 3.45 -23.88 9.60
N ALA A 160 4.04 -23.94 8.41
CA ALA A 160 3.40 -24.47 7.20
C ALA A 160 3.77 -25.93 6.90
N ALA A 161 4.69 -26.52 7.66
CA ALA A 161 5.07 -27.94 7.64
C ALA A 161 4.33 -28.72 8.73
#